data_AF-A0A7V9P3D4-F1
#
_entry.id   AF-A0A7V9P3D4-F1
#
_cell.length_a   1.000
_cell.length_b   1.000
_cell.length_c   1.000
_cell.angle_alpha   90.00
_cell.angle_beta   90.00
_cell.angle_gamma   90.00
#
_symmetry.space_group_name_H-M   'P 1'
#
loop_
_entity.id
_entity.type
_entity.pdbx_description
1 polymer ?
#
loop_
_entity_poly.entity_id
_entity_poly.type
_entity_poly.pdbx_seq_one_letter_code
_entity_poly.pdbx_strand_id
1 'polypeptide(L)'
;MRRFLVASVFASLLPVGGALATPYPLPPEPSAPYVSRAPLPPPSTLHARPADDAAAISRGLRAAVVAGRLSRAEAEEYRAVVRRARAAIGRLPSSRSSIIGRVLHQVRIQASAFNRARALTLFSMLEQNATYLSRRGLPGNETDVVGKYGIVYRVGWGYGLQFHPLANVIALNAHLYADRRERAIRLASALASRAVPTSQGAVWEYYFPYAGGSPPWTSGMAQAIGAQAFARTARRLTAPHFFETAGRAYRAIPGRLAFQVSTGPWIRLYSFSGLVVMNAQLQSALSLVDYGRITDDVEAIGLGDRLEDAARNLMPRFDTGHWTNYSPGSEAPLKYHLYHVELAEALAGRTNADFWRSAHARFDRYSHEPPVFKSGPERATLYPWPSDGYRDSSRISLWVSKISTVSVTVGGETRRLGLSRRGWQAFTWSPGRRQAGIYRPVVTAVDLAGNRGRGELRPLRIAIDRDPPKVSVNVTGRRLTWRATDNATPWVRLTLRLERGAEARIAALGRRPLSGSLRLPIPAGRWEGTLVVADSSRNRTRIALGSLPAG
;
A
#
# COMPACT_ATOMS: atom_id res chain seq x y z
N MET A 1 9.52 24.53 -24.65
CA MET A 1 8.91 23.96 -25.87
C MET A 1 8.27 22.64 -25.48
N ARG A 2 6.97 22.33 -25.57
CA ARG A 2 5.76 22.95 -26.12
C ARG A 2 4.67 22.91 -25.03
N ARG A 3 3.89 23.99 -24.92
CA ARG A 3 2.72 24.14 -24.04
C ARG A 3 1.51 23.46 -24.71
N PHE A 4 0.65 22.79 -23.94
CA PHE A 4 -0.72 22.49 -24.36
C PHE A 4 -1.69 23.31 -23.50
N LEU A 5 -2.41 24.19 -24.16
CA LEU A 5 -3.44 25.08 -23.61
C LEU A 5 -4.47 25.28 -24.73
N VAL A 6 -5.66 24.72 -24.57
CA VAL A 6 -6.93 25.10 -25.23
C VAL A 6 -8.03 24.59 -24.28
N ALA A 7 -8.62 25.40 -23.39
CA ALA A 7 -9.55 26.51 -23.58
C ALA A 7 -10.97 26.05 -24.00
N SER A 8 -11.89 26.18 -23.05
CA SER A 8 -13.35 26.22 -23.19
C SER A 8 -13.80 27.38 -24.08
N VAL A 9 -14.99 27.27 -24.71
CA VAL A 9 -16.15 28.20 -24.74
C VAL A 9 -17.03 27.89 -25.96
N PHE A 10 -18.30 27.48 -25.75
CA PHE A 10 -19.55 28.16 -26.19
C PHE A 10 -20.76 27.23 -26.03
N ALA A 11 -21.80 27.75 -25.39
CA ALA A 11 -23.14 27.20 -25.34
C ALA A 11 -24.11 28.26 -25.88
N SER A 12 -25.01 27.90 -26.81
CA SER A 12 -26.42 28.34 -26.84
C SER A 12 -27.20 27.84 -28.07
N LEU A 13 -28.48 27.46 -27.82
CA LEU A 13 -29.67 27.27 -28.70
C LEU A 13 -30.09 25.84 -29.18
N LEU A 14 -30.83 25.14 -28.29
CA LEU A 14 -32.04 24.25 -28.40
C LEU A 14 -32.16 23.12 -29.48
N PRO A 15 -33.02 22.06 -29.31
CA PRO A 15 -33.72 21.53 -28.13
C PRO A 15 -33.51 20.00 -27.87
N VAL A 16 -33.92 19.53 -26.68
CA VAL A 16 -34.22 18.14 -26.25
C VAL A 16 -33.51 17.00 -27.01
N GLY A 17 -32.28 16.70 -26.59
CA GLY A 17 -31.58 15.46 -26.88
C GLY A 17 -30.65 15.15 -25.71
N GLY A 18 -30.89 14.04 -25.01
CA GLY A 18 -30.24 13.71 -23.74
C GLY A 18 -28.74 13.97 -23.76
N ALA A 19 -28.28 14.82 -22.85
CA ALA A 19 -26.87 15.15 -22.69
C ALA A 19 -26.05 13.85 -22.65
N LEU A 20 -25.19 13.68 -23.65
CA LEU A 20 -24.20 12.62 -23.66
C LEU A 20 -23.38 12.79 -22.38
N ALA A 21 -23.58 11.89 -21.42
CA ALA A 21 -22.82 11.87 -20.18
C ALA A 21 -21.34 11.98 -20.52
N THR A 22 -20.65 12.92 -19.85
CA THR A 22 -19.20 13.06 -19.94
C THR A 22 -18.55 11.68 -19.78
N PRO A 23 -17.51 11.36 -20.59
CA PRO A 23 -16.88 10.05 -20.54
C PRO A 23 -16.43 9.79 -19.10
N TYR A 24 -16.89 8.67 -18.53
CA TYR A 24 -16.48 8.31 -17.18
C TYR A 24 -14.98 8.13 -17.12
N PRO A 25 -14.34 8.53 -16.01
CA PRO A 25 -13.00 8.06 -15.75
C PRO A 25 -13.04 6.55 -15.69
N LEU A 26 -12.34 5.92 -16.63
CA LEU A 26 -12.18 4.48 -16.59
C LEU A 26 -11.25 4.17 -15.43
N PRO A 27 -11.53 3.14 -14.63
CA PRO A 27 -10.60 2.70 -13.61
C PRO A 27 -9.21 2.53 -14.23
N PRO A 28 -8.15 3.10 -13.63
CA PRO A 28 -6.81 2.83 -14.08
C PRO A 28 -6.59 1.32 -13.98
N GLU A 29 -5.77 0.78 -14.87
CA GLU A 29 -5.42 -0.62 -14.78
C GLU A 29 -4.84 -0.91 -13.37
N PRO A 30 -5.31 -1.96 -12.67
CA PRO A 30 -4.80 -2.34 -11.37
C PRO A 30 -3.35 -2.81 -11.51
N SER A 31 -2.42 -1.85 -11.47
CA SER A 31 -1.04 -2.02 -11.04
C SER A 31 -0.82 -2.06 -9.51
N ALA A 32 -0.14 -3.12 -9.05
CA ALA A 32 0.24 -3.55 -7.72
C ALA A 32 -0.85 -3.60 -6.61
N PRO A 33 -0.96 -4.71 -5.85
CA PRO A 33 -1.58 -4.66 -4.52
C PRO A 33 -0.76 -3.74 -3.62
N TYR A 34 -1.40 -2.71 -3.07
CA TYR A 34 -0.99 -2.13 -1.80
C TYR A 34 -1.89 -2.65 -0.67
N VAL A 35 -2.25 -3.94 -0.74
CA VAL A 35 -2.27 -4.73 0.49
C VAL A 35 -0.81 -4.85 0.90
N SER A 36 -0.50 -4.60 2.17
CA SER A 36 0.86 -4.58 2.71
C SER A 36 1.79 -5.60 2.05
N ARG A 37 3.04 -5.17 1.86
CA ARG A 37 4.31 -5.85 1.55
C ARG A 37 4.54 -7.32 1.96
N ALA A 38 3.55 -8.13 2.29
CA ALA A 38 3.65 -9.56 2.09
C ALA A 38 3.75 -9.76 0.57
N PRO A 39 4.93 -10.09 0.01
CA PRO A 39 4.93 -10.73 -1.29
C PRO A 39 3.92 -11.87 -1.19
N LEU A 40 2.92 -11.90 -2.07
CA LEU A 40 2.30 -13.18 -2.37
C LEU A 40 3.50 -14.06 -2.72
N PRO A 41 3.84 -15.08 -1.91
CA PRO A 41 4.84 -16.03 -2.38
C PRO A 41 4.33 -16.45 -3.77
N PRO A 42 5.15 -16.38 -4.84
CA PRO A 42 4.78 -17.13 -6.04
C PRO A 42 4.46 -18.51 -5.50
N PRO A 43 3.29 -19.11 -5.81
CA PRO A 43 2.99 -20.38 -5.19
C PRO A 43 4.02 -21.40 -5.71
N SER A 44 5.08 -21.57 -4.92
CA SER A 44 5.82 -22.80 -4.72
C SER A 44 4.88 -23.95 -4.34
N THR A 45 3.61 -23.63 -4.05
CA THR A 45 2.51 -24.53 -3.67
C THR A 45 1.58 -24.96 -4.81
N LEU A 46 1.76 -24.48 -6.05
CA LEU A 46 1.11 -25.10 -7.22
C LEU A 46 2.12 -26.01 -7.92
N HIS A 47 2.40 -27.17 -7.34
CA HIS A 47 3.11 -28.24 -8.03
C HIS A 47 2.22 -28.76 -9.17
N ALA A 48 2.27 -28.08 -10.31
CA ALA A 48 1.60 -28.52 -11.51
C ALA A 48 2.17 -29.89 -11.90
N ARG A 49 1.29 -30.88 -12.05
CA ARG A 49 1.63 -32.22 -12.55
C ARG A 49 0.83 -32.40 -13.83
N PRO A 50 1.36 -31.98 -14.99
CA PRO A 50 0.54 -31.81 -16.19
C PRO A 50 -0.21 -33.08 -16.65
N ALA A 51 0.34 -34.26 -16.38
CA ALA A 51 -0.33 -35.53 -16.66
C ALA A 51 -1.54 -35.75 -15.71
N ASP A 52 -1.31 -35.65 -14.40
CA ASP A 52 -2.35 -35.81 -13.37
C ASP A 52 -3.45 -34.75 -13.51
N ASP A 53 -3.05 -33.51 -13.76
CA ASP A 53 -3.94 -32.37 -13.94
C ASP A 53 -4.87 -32.62 -15.14
N ALA A 54 -4.33 -33.09 -16.27
CA ALA A 54 -5.11 -33.40 -17.45
C ALA A 54 -6.04 -34.62 -17.29
N ALA A 55 -5.61 -35.64 -16.52
CA ALA A 55 -6.46 -36.77 -16.19
C ALA A 55 -7.66 -36.34 -15.32
N ALA A 56 -7.42 -35.48 -14.33
CA ALA A 56 -8.47 -34.91 -13.48
C ALA A 56 -9.42 -34.00 -14.28
N ILE A 57 -8.90 -33.16 -15.17
CA ILE A 57 -9.72 -32.34 -16.08
C ILE A 57 -10.60 -33.24 -16.96
N SER A 58 -10.04 -34.33 -17.51
CA SER A 58 -10.80 -35.27 -18.34
C SER A 58 -11.94 -35.93 -17.58
N ARG A 59 -11.74 -36.28 -16.30
CA ARG A 59 -12.80 -36.76 -15.40
C ARG A 59 -13.87 -35.69 -15.16
N GLY A 60 -13.45 -34.45 -14.88
CA GLY A 60 -14.36 -33.32 -14.68
C GLY A 60 -15.23 -33.02 -15.90
N LEU A 61 -14.64 -33.03 -17.10
CA LEU A 61 -15.37 -32.88 -18.37
C LEU A 61 -16.40 -33.99 -18.57
N ARG A 62 -16.04 -35.27 -18.29
CA ARG A 62 -17.01 -36.38 -18.36
C ARG A 62 -18.16 -36.19 -17.36
N ALA A 63 -17.85 -35.84 -16.12
CA ALA A 63 -18.86 -35.60 -15.09
C ALA A 63 -19.80 -34.43 -15.45
N ALA A 64 -19.27 -33.37 -16.07
CA ALA A 64 -20.09 -32.25 -16.54
C ALA A 64 -21.02 -32.66 -17.70
N VAL A 65 -20.57 -33.52 -18.61
CA VAL A 65 -21.41 -34.08 -19.68
C VAL A 65 -22.52 -34.98 -19.13
N VAL A 66 -22.18 -35.91 -18.24
CA VAL A 66 -23.16 -36.79 -17.59
C VAL A 66 -24.22 -35.98 -16.84
N ALA A 67 -23.82 -34.91 -16.18
CA ALA A 67 -24.72 -34.00 -15.46
C ALA A 67 -25.45 -33.00 -16.38
N GLY A 68 -25.34 -33.09 -17.70
CA GLY A 68 -25.99 -32.17 -18.66
C GLY A 68 -25.48 -30.73 -18.63
N ARG A 69 -24.36 -30.45 -17.92
CA ARG A 69 -23.78 -29.10 -17.80
C ARG A 69 -22.93 -28.69 -19.01
N LEU A 70 -22.53 -29.67 -19.82
CA LEU A 70 -21.80 -29.52 -21.08
C LEU A 70 -22.30 -30.54 -22.09
N SER A 71 -22.27 -30.20 -23.37
CA SER A 71 -22.45 -31.15 -24.46
C SER A 71 -21.20 -32.02 -24.67
N ARG A 72 -21.36 -33.16 -25.35
CA ARG A 72 -20.24 -34.02 -25.75
C ARG A 72 -19.25 -33.30 -26.67
N ALA A 73 -19.76 -32.46 -27.57
CA ALA A 73 -18.95 -31.68 -28.51
C ALA A 73 -18.07 -30.65 -27.78
N GLU A 74 -18.65 -29.84 -26.89
CA GLU A 74 -17.90 -28.87 -26.07
C GLU A 74 -16.80 -29.58 -25.25
N ALA A 75 -17.13 -30.72 -24.63
CA ALA A 75 -16.15 -31.48 -23.86
C ALA A 75 -14.98 -31.99 -24.73
N GLU A 76 -15.22 -32.40 -25.98
CA GLU A 76 -14.14 -32.84 -26.87
C GLU A 76 -13.26 -31.68 -27.34
N GLU A 77 -13.84 -30.51 -27.64
CA GLU A 77 -13.08 -29.30 -27.93
C GLU A 77 -12.14 -28.94 -26.77
N TYR A 78 -12.63 -28.98 -25.53
CA TYR A 78 -11.83 -28.70 -24.34
C TYR A 78 -10.75 -29.76 -24.10
N ARG A 79 -10.99 -31.04 -24.39
CA ARG A 79 -9.92 -32.06 -24.37
C ARG A 79 -8.83 -31.75 -25.41
N ALA A 80 -9.21 -31.27 -26.60
CA ALA A 80 -8.25 -30.86 -27.61
C ALA A 80 -7.37 -29.68 -27.13
N VAL A 81 -7.95 -28.70 -26.45
CA VAL A 81 -7.19 -27.60 -25.82
C VAL A 81 -6.18 -28.13 -24.80
N VAL A 82 -6.58 -29.07 -23.93
CA VAL A 82 -5.69 -29.68 -22.94
C VAL A 82 -4.55 -30.45 -23.61
N ARG A 83 -4.83 -31.22 -24.68
CA ARG A 83 -3.80 -31.93 -25.46
C ARG A 83 -2.78 -30.94 -26.04
N ARG A 84 -3.25 -29.83 -26.65
CA ARG A 84 -2.36 -28.78 -27.19
C ARG A 84 -1.52 -28.12 -26.11
N ALA A 85 -2.11 -27.79 -24.96
CA ALA A 85 -1.38 -27.19 -23.84
C ALA A 85 -0.29 -28.13 -23.30
N ARG A 86 -0.58 -29.42 -23.14
CA ARG A 86 0.42 -30.42 -22.73
C ARG A 86 1.55 -30.58 -23.75
N ALA A 87 1.23 -30.61 -25.04
CA ALA A 87 2.25 -30.64 -26.08
C ALA A 87 3.15 -29.40 -26.04
N ALA A 88 2.59 -28.22 -25.77
CA ALA A 88 3.36 -26.99 -25.57
C ALA A 88 4.27 -27.07 -24.33
N ILE A 89 3.79 -27.62 -23.21
CA ILE A 89 4.59 -27.82 -22.00
C ILE A 89 5.81 -28.70 -22.29
N GLY A 90 5.66 -29.78 -23.06
CA GLY A 90 6.76 -30.70 -23.40
C GLY A 90 7.79 -30.15 -24.40
N ARG A 91 7.48 -29.06 -25.11
CA ARG A 91 8.35 -28.49 -26.16
C ARG A 91 9.00 -27.16 -25.79
N LEU A 92 8.38 -26.39 -24.88
CA LEU A 92 8.82 -25.04 -24.55
C LEU A 92 9.84 -25.02 -23.40
N PRO A 93 10.73 -24.02 -23.35
CA PRO A 93 11.65 -23.83 -22.22
C PRO A 93 10.93 -23.72 -20.88
N SER A 94 11.57 -24.16 -19.79
CA SER A 94 11.01 -24.21 -18.42
C SER A 94 10.39 -22.89 -17.94
N SER A 95 10.96 -21.76 -18.34
CA SER A 95 10.42 -20.43 -18.01
C SER A 95 9.00 -20.20 -18.55
N ARG A 96 8.66 -20.81 -19.69
CA ARG A 96 7.34 -20.71 -20.33
C ARG A 96 6.46 -21.90 -20.03
N SER A 97 6.99 -23.12 -20.08
CA SER A 97 6.22 -24.34 -19.82
C SER A 97 5.70 -24.39 -18.39
N SER A 98 6.44 -23.88 -17.40
CA SER A 98 5.96 -23.79 -16.01
C SER A 98 4.75 -22.87 -15.85
N ILE A 99 4.65 -21.79 -16.63
CA ILE A 99 3.48 -20.89 -16.62
C ILE A 99 2.26 -21.63 -17.19
N ILE A 100 2.41 -22.30 -18.33
CA ILE A 100 1.31 -23.09 -18.94
C ILE A 100 0.88 -24.20 -17.98
N GLY A 101 1.82 -24.86 -17.30
CA GLY A 101 1.54 -25.85 -16.27
C GLY A 101 0.71 -25.29 -15.12
N ARG A 102 1.02 -24.09 -14.61
CA ARG A 102 0.21 -23.43 -13.58
C ARG A 102 -1.20 -23.11 -14.05
N VAL A 103 -1.36 -22.60 -15.27
CA VAL A 103 -2.69 -22.33 -15.85
C VAL A 103 -3.49 -23.62 -16.02
N LEU A 104 -2.86 -24.69 -16.50
CA LEU A 104 -3.48 -26.02 -16.58
C LEU A 104 -3.94 -26.50 -15.20
N HIS A 105 -3.12 -26.31 -14.17
CA HIS A 105 -3.50 -26.65 -12.81
C HIS A 105 -4.68 -25.80 -12.29
N GLN A 106 -4.79 -24.52 -12.65
CA GLN A 106 -5.96 -23.70 -12.32
C GLN A 106 -7.24 -24.25 -12.97
N VAL A 107 -7.16 -24.72 -14.23
CA VAL A 107 -8.29 -25.41 -14.89
C VAL A 107 -8.68 -26.67 -14.11
N ARG A 108 -7.70 -27.45 -13.65
CA ARG A 108 -7.91 -28.66 -12.84
C ARG A 108 -8.60 -28.37 -11.50
N ILE A 109 -8.23 -27.30 -10.78
CA ILE A 109 -8.86 -26.95 -9.50
C ILE A 109 -10.39 -26.81 -9.66
N GLN A 110 -10.86 -26.38 -10.83
CA GLN A 110 -12.26 -26.12 -11.12
C GLN A 110 -13.01 -27.32 -11.73
N ALA A 111 -12.37 -28.49 -11.86
CA ALA A 111 -12.86 -29.61 -12.66
C ALA A 111 -14.23 -30.16 -12.19
N SER A 112 -14.52 -30.13 -10.89
CA SER A 112 -15.83 -30.55 -10.37
C SER A 112 -16.96 -29.56 -10.71
N ALA A 113 -16.61 -28.29 -10.89
CA ALA A 113 -17.53 -27.16 -10.99
C ALA A 113 -17.81 -26.72 -12.44
N PHE A 114 -17.33 -27.46 -13.44
CA PHE A 114 -17.50 -27.11 -14.85
C PHE A 114 -18.99 -26.97 -15.26
N ASN A 115 -19.29 -25.84 -15.86
CA ASN A 115 -20.49 -25.58 -16.65
C ASN A 115 -20.04 -24.84 -17.91
N ARG A 116 -20.96 -24.58 -18.84
CA ARG A 116 -20.65 -23.90 -20.10
C ARG A 116 -19.83 -22.60 -19.91
N ALA A 117 -20.25 -21.71 -19.01
CA ALA A 117 -19.58 -20.42 -18.78
C ALA A 117 -18.17 -20.57 -18.17
N ARG A 118 -18.02 -21.41 -17.14
CA ARG A 118 -16.73 -21.68 -16.49
C ARG A 118 -15.76 -22.38 -17.43
N ALA A 119 -16.22 -23.42 -18.12
CA ALA A 119 -15.41 -24.18 -19.05
C ALA A 119 -14.93 -23.28 -20.20
N LEU A 120 -15.83 -22.53 -20.84
CA LEU A 120 -15.45 -21.57 -21.88
C LEU A 120 -14.37 -20.60 -21.40
N THR A 121 -14.53 -20.03 -20.21
CA THR A 121 -13.55 -19.09 -19.65
C THR A 121 -12.19 -19.75 -19.40
N LEU A 122 -12.18 -20.88 -18.69
CA LEU A 122 -10.97 -21.58 -18.29
C LEU A 122 -10.19 -22.17 -19.47
N PHE A 123 -10.87 -22.84 -20.40
CA PHE A 123 -10.21 -23.46 -21.54
C PHE A 123 -9.73 -22.41 -22.57
N SER A 124 -10.50 -21.34 -22.80
CA SER A 124 -10.00 -20.25 -23.66
C SER A 124 -8.81 -19.49 -23.04
N MET A 125 -8.78 -19.36 -21.71
CA MET A 125 -7.62 -18.83 -20.99
C MET A 125 -6.39 -19.74 -21.12
N LEU A 126 -6.56 -21.05 -20.97
CA LEU A 126 -5.48 -22.03 -21.18
C LEU A 126 -4.95 -22.01 -22.62
N GLU A 127 -5.85 -21.97 -23.60
CA GLU A 127 -5.49 -21.88 -25.02
C GLU A 127 -4.76 -20.57 -25.34
N GLN A 128 -5.21 -19.44 -24.80
CA GLN A 128 -4.56 -18.15 -24.98
C GLN A 128 -3.13 -18.18 -24.41
N ASN A 129 -2.93 -18.74 -23.22
CA ASN A 129 -1.60 -18.87 -22.62
C ASN A 129 -0.69 -19.76 -23.49
N ALA A 130 -1.17 -20.94 -23.89
CA ALA A 130 -0.40 -21.86 -24.72
C ALA A 130 0.00 -21.23 -26.07
N THR A 131 -0.95 -20.56 -26.72
CA THR A 131 -0.71 -19.86 -27.99
C THR A 131 0.28 -18.71 -27.81
N TYR A 132 0.06 -17.84 -26.82
CA TYR A 132 0.90 -16.66 -26.61
C TYR A 132 2.34 -17.05 -26.25
N LEU A 133 2.53 -17.97 -25.30
CA LEU A 133 3.84 -18.37 -24.79
C LEU A 133 4.62 -19.26 -25.77
N SER A 134 3.96 -19.84 -26.77
CA SER A 134 4.65 -20.53 -27.86
C SER A 134 5.49 -19.57 -28.71
N ARG A 135 5.14 -18.28 -28.74
CA ARG A 135 5.78 -17.26 -29.59
C ARG A 135 6.48 -16.16 -28.80
N ARG A 136 6.07 -15.91 -27.55
CA ARG A 136 6.47 -14.72 -26.78
C ARG A 136 6.83 -15.07 -25.34
N GLY A 137 7.69 -14.24 -24.74
CA GLY A 137 7.83 -14.20 -23.28
C GLY A 137 6.60 -13.55 -22.65
N LEU A 138 6.31 -13.89 -21.39
CA LEU A 138 5.25 -13.21 -20.63
C LEU A 138 5.63 -11.73 -20.46
N PRO A 139 4.73 -10.77 -20.75
CA PRO A 139 5.02 -9.36 -20.49
C PRO A 139 5.11 -9.07 -18.99
N GLY A 140 5.44 -7.83 -18.65
CA GLY A 140 5.44 -7.37 -17.25
C GLY A 140 4.08 -7.57 -16.59
N ASN A 141 4.09 -7.71 -15.26
CA ASN A 141 2.85 -7.81 -14.49
C ASN A 141 1.90 -6.66 -14.84
N GLU A 142 0.62 -7.00 -14.86
CA GLU A 142 -0.53 -6.10 -15.08
C GLU A 142 -0.62 -5.53 -16.50
N THR A 143 0.15 -6.11 -17.43
CA THR A 143 -0.04 -5.87 -18.86
C THR A 143 -1.29 -6.60 -19.36
N ASP A 144 -2.16 -5.88 -20.07
CA ASP A 144 -3.31 -6.46 -20.75
C ASP A 144 -2.94 -6.99 -22.15
N VAL A 145 -3.42 -8.20 -22.44
CA VAL A 145 -3.29 -8.88 -23.73
C VAL A 145 -4.68 -9.19 -24.25
N VAL A 146 -5.00 -8.63 -25.43
CA VAL A 146 -6.26 -8.88 -26.11
C VAL A 146 -6.18 -10.19 -26.89
N GLY A 147 -7.06 -11.13 -26.56
CA GLY A 147 -7.21 -12.42 -27.24
C GLY A 147 -8.38 -12.42 -28.22
N LYS A 148 -8.83 -13.64 -28.56
CA LYS A 148 -9.95 -13.86 -29.49
C LYS A 148 -11.22 -13.13 -29.00
N TYR A 149 -11.97 -12.59 -29.95
CA TYR A 149 -13.23 -11.85 -29.72
C TYR A 149 -13.09 -10.57 -28.87
N GLY A 150 -11.86 -10.09 -28.67
CA GLY A 150 -11.59 -8.90 -27.86
C GLY A 150 -11.46 -9.18 -26.36
N ILE A 151 -11.52 -10.45 -25.93
CA ILE A 151 -11.37 -10.80 -24.51
C ILE A 151 -10.01 -10.35 -24.00
N VAL A 152 -10.01 -9.61 -22.90
CA VAL A 152 -8.80 -9.09 -22.26
C VAL A 152 -8.32 -10.10 -21.22
N TYR A 153 -7.05 -10.46 -21.33
CA TYR A 153 -6.32 -11.24 -20.32
C TYR A 153 -5.25 -10.37 -19.70
N ARG A 154 -5.22 -10.28 -18.37
CA ARG A 154 -4.21 -9.53 -17.65
C ARG A 154 -3.09 -10.45 -17.18
N VAL A 155 -1.84 -10.07 -17.42
CA VAL A 155 -0.71 -10.72 -16.77
C VAL A 155 -0.76 -10.41 -15.28
N GLY A 156 -0.55 -11.39 -14.41
CA GLY A 156 -0.32 -11.02 -13.02
C GLY A 156 -0.07 -12.17 -12.07
N TRP A 157 0.52 -11.80 -10.94
CA TRP A 157 0.56 -12.59 -9.69
C TRP A 157 1.18 -13.98 -9.84
N GLY A 158 2.00 -14.19 -10.88
CA GLY A 158 2.67 -15.47 -11.15
C GLY A 158 1.84 -16.49 -11.93
N TYR A 159 0.61 -16.16 -12.32
CA TYR A 159 -0.34 -17.10 -12.94
C TYR A 159 -0.42 -17.00 -14.48
N GLY A 160 0.45 -16.23 -15.14
CA GLY A 160 0.37 -16.04 -16.59
C GLY A 160 -0.75 -15.08 -17.00
N LEU A 161 -1.33 -15.28 -18.19
CA LEU A 161 -2.44 -14.48 -18.70
C LEU A 161 -3.76 -14.95 -18.07
N GLN A 162 -4.40 -14.09 -17.28
CA GLN A 162 -5.62 -14.43 -16.56
C GLN A 162 -6.83 -13.70 -17.15
N PHE A 163 -7.94 -14.41 -17.35
CA PHE A 163 -9.22 -13.75 -17.66
C PHE A 163 -9.54 -12.77 -16.54
N HIS A 164 -9.71 -11.49 -16.88
CA HIS A 164 -9.82 -10.42 -15.90
C HIS A 164 -11.15 -9.67 -16.07
N PRO A 165 -12.21 -10.05 -15.33
CA PRO A 165 -13.54 -9.44 -15.43
C PRO A 165 -13.55 -7.92 -15.50
N LEU A 166 -12.92 -7.24 -14.53
CA LEU A 166 -12.85 -5.78 -14.50
C LEU A 166 -12.19 -5.19 -15.76
N ALA A 167 -11.14 -5.81 -16.30
CA ALA A 167 -10.44 -5.29 -17.48
C ALA A 167 -11.33 -5.38 -18.72
N ASN A 168 -12.08 -6.47 -18.83
CA ASN A 168 -12.99 -6.71 -19.94
C ASN A 168 -14.16 -5.73 -19.96
N VAL A 169 -14.80 -5.46 -18.81
CA VAL A 169 -15.92 -4.50 -18.76
C VAL A 169 -15.46 -3.05 -18.96
N ILE A 170 -14.23 -2.72 -18.53
CA ILE A 170 -13.56 -1.44 -18.86
C ILE A 170 -13.33 -1.35 -20.38
N ALA A 171 -12.76 -2.39 -20.99
CA ALA A 171 -12.53 -2.41 -22.44
C ALA A 171 -13.83 -2.32 -23.25
N LEU A 172 -14.92 -2.93 -22.76
CA LEU A 172 -16.24 -2.79 -23.37
C LEU A 172 -16.72 -1.33 -23.35
N ASN A 173 -16.66 -0.66 -22.20
CA ASN A 173 -16.96 0.77 -22.11
C ASN A 173 -16.03 1.61 -23.02
N ALA A 174 -14.74 1.30 -23.08
CA ALA A 174 -13.80 2.00 -23.96
C ALA A 174 -14.17 1.84 -25.45
N HIS A 175 -14.64 0.66 -25.87
CA HIS A 175 -15.16 0.47 -27.23
C HIS A 175 -16.43 1.28 -27.49
N LEU A 176 -17.33 1.37 -26.52
CA LEU A 176 -18.52 2.20 -26.64
C LEU A 176 -18.15 3.69 -26.75
N TYR A 177 -17.25 4.19 -25.92
CA TYR A 177 -16.81 5.59 -25.98
C TYR A 177 -16.14 5.95 -27.30
N ALA A 178 -15.28 5.06 -27.80
CA ALA A 178 -14.59 5.24 -29.08
C ALA A 178 -15.47 4.89 -30.31
N ASP A 179 -16.77 4.69 -30.12
CA ASP A 179 -17.76 4.33 -31.14
C ASP A 179 -17.40 3.08 -31.99
N ARG A 180 -16.68 2.14 -31.38
CA ARG A 180 -16.23 0.90 -32.03
C ARG A 180 -17.33 -0.17 -31.96
N ARG A 181 -18.48 0.09 -32.59
CA ARG A 181 -19.71 -0.73 -32.53
C ARG A 181 -19.46 -2.22 -32.64
N GLU A 182 -18.82 -2.68 -33.71
CA GLU A 182 -18.60 -4.12 -33.90
C GLU A 182 -17.70 -4.75 -32.83
N ARG A 183 -16.66 -4.02 -32.39
CA ARG A 183 -15.76 -4.51 -31.34
C ARG A 183 -16.50 -4.60 -30.00
N ALA A 184 -17.36 -3.64 -29.70
CA ALA A 184 -18.22 -3.66 -28.53
C ALA A 184 -19.18 -4.85 -28.55
N ILE A 185 -19.91 -5.08 -29.66
CA ILE A 185 -20.84 -6.22 -29.78
C ILE A 185 -20.10 -7.54 -29.63
N ARG A 186 -18.97 -7.73 -30.35
CA ARG A 186 -18.17 -8.96 -30.27
C ARG A 186 -17.68 -9.24 -28.84
N LEU A 187 -17.17 -8.22 -28.16
CA LEU A 187 -16.71 -8.36 -26.78
C LEU A 187 -17.88 -8.62 -25.81
N ALA A 188 -18.99 -7.89 -25.94
CA ALA A 188 -20.17 -8.08 -25.12
C ALA A 188 -20.74 -9.50 -25.26
N SER A 189 -20.89 -10.04 -26.46
CA SER A 189 -21.33 -11.43 -26.69
C SER A 189 -20.37 -12.44 -26.08
N ALA A 190 -19.06 -12.21 -26.22
CA ALA A 190 -18.04 -13.08 -25.66
C ALA A 190 -18.04 -13.06 -24.12
N LEU A 191 -18.36 -11.92 -23.50
CA LEU A 191 -18.48 -11.79 -22.05
C LEU A 191 -19.80 -12.35 -21.51
N ALA A 192 -20.92 -12.12 -22.19
CA ALA A 192 -22.22 -12.70 -21.83
C ALA A 192 -22.14 -14.24 -21.78
N SER A 193 -21.44 -14.85 -22.74
CA SER A 193 -21.21 -16.30 -22.78
C SER A 193 -20.35 -16.84 -21.61
N ARG A 194 -19.65 -15.96 -20.90
CA ARG A 194 -18.77 -16.27 -19.75
C ARG A 194 -19.38 -15.86 -18.41
N ALA A 195 -20.60 -15.31 -18.40
CA ALA A 195 -21.30 -14.95 -17.18
C ALA A 195 -21.83 -16.23 -16.51
N VAL A 196 -21.34 -16.53 -15.31
CA VAL A 196 -21.68 -17.74 -14.56
C VAL A 196 -23.03 -17.52 -13.86
N PRO A 197 -24.06 -18.35 -14.12
CA PRO A 197 -25.35 -18.20 -13.47
C PRO A 197 -25.26 -18.42 -11.96
N THR A 198 -26.01 -17.63 -11.21
CA THR A 198 -26.20 -17.78 -9.75
C THR A 198 -27.69 -17.75 -9.43
N SER A 199 -28.08 -18.03 -8.18
CA SER A 199 -29.48 -17.96 -7.76
C SER A 199 -30.10 -16.57 -7.91
N GLN A 200 -29.30 -15.50 -7.83
CA GLN A 200 -29.78 -14.12 -7.89
C GLN A 200 -29.52 -13.43 -9.24
N GLY A 201 -28.57 -13.92 -10.04
CA GLY A 201 -28.16 -13.26 -11.28
C GLY A 201 -27.10 -14.01 -12.05
N ALA A 202 -26.08 -13.31 -12.52
CA ALA A 202 -24.90 -13.90 -13.11
C ALA A 202 -23.64 -13.10 -12.74
N VAL A 203 -22.50 -13.78 -12.67
CA VAL A 203 -21.23 -13.19 -12.26
C VAL A 203 -20.10 -13.55 -13.22
N TRP A 204 -19.20 -12.61 -13.47
CA TRP A 204 -17.86 -12.93 -13.97
C TRP A 204 -16.91 -13.25 -12.82
N GLU A 205 -16.30 -14.44 -12.88
CA GLU A 205 -15.39 -14.98 -11.86
C GLU A 205 -13.92 -14.76 -12.23
N TYR A 206 -13.08 -14.58 -11.22
CA TYR A 206 -11.62 -14.60 -11.28
C TYR A 206 -11.12 -15.98 -10.84
N TYR A 207 -10.24 -16.60 -11.63
CA TYR A 207 -9.81 -18.00 -11.43
C TYR A 207 -8.39 -18.15 -10.89
N PHE A 208 -7.81 -17.10 -10.32
CA PHE A 208 -6.51 -17.12 -9.65
C PHE A 208 -6.62 -16.73 -8.17
N PRO A 209 -5.77 -17.28 -7.29
CA PRO A 209 -5.66 -16.81 -5.91
C PRO A 209 -5.15 -15.36 -5.83
N TYR A 210 -5.71 -14.56 -4.93
CA TYR A 210 -5.30 -13.17 -4.77
C TYR A 210 -5.50 -12.69 -3.33
N ALA A 211 -4.49 -12.03 -2.75
CA ALA A 211 -4.54 -11.42 -1.42
C ALA A 211 -5.16 -12.30 -0.32
N GLY A 212 -4.86 -13.61 -0.33
CA GLY A 212 -5.40 -14.60 0.61
C GLY A 212 -6.74 -15.23 0.21
N GLY A 213 -7.40 -14.75 -0.85
CA GLY A 213 -8.64 -15.32 -1.38
C GLY A 213 -8.40 -16.47 -2.35
N SER A 214 -9.22 -17.53 -2.25
CA SER A 214 -9.22 -18.68 -3.14
C SER A 214 -10.11 -18.45 -4.37
N PRO A 215 -9.74 -18.97 -5.56
CA PRO A 215 -10.61 -18.93 -6.73
C PRO A 215 -11.71 -20.01 -6.68
N PRO A 216 -12.88 -19.79 -7.31
CA PRO A 216 -13.25 -18.56 -7.98
C PRO A 216 -13.70 -17.49 -6.98
N TRP A 217 -13.31 -16.24 -7.22
CA TRP A 217 -13.84 -15.09 -6.50
C TRP A 217 -14.40 -14.06 -7.49
N THR A 218 -15.27 -13.18 -7.02
CA THR A 218 -15.92 -12.13 -7.83
C THR A 218 -15.66 -10.74 -7.24
N SER A 219 -15.98 -9.69 -8.00
CA SER A 219 -15.82 -8.28 -7.61
C SER A 219 -17.12 -7.52 -7.83
N GLY A 220 -17.62 -6.82 -6.79
CA GLY A 220 -18.81 -5.97 -6.92
C GLY A 220 -18.61 -4.81 -7.88
N MET A 221 -17.41 -4.22 -7.90
CA MET A 221 -17.05 -3.17 -8.86
C MET A 221 -17.08 -3.68 -10.30
N ALA A 222 -16.55 -4.88 -10.56
CA ALA A 222 -16.63 -5.47 -11.90
C ALA A 222 -18.08 -5.73 -12.33
N GLN A 223 -18.94 -6.19 -11.42
CA GLN A 223 -20.36 -6.38 -11.74
C GLN A 223 -21.09 -5.05 -12.00
N ALA A 224 -20.83 -4.00 -11.19
CA ALA A 224 -21.47 -2.70 -11.35
C ALA A 224 -21.12 -2.07 -12.71
N ILE A 225 -19.82 -2.05 -13.05
CA ILE A 225 -19.36 -1.56 -14.36
C ILE A 225 -19.86 -2.46 -15.49
N GLY A 226 -19.94 -3.77 -15.26
CA GLY A 226 -20.50 -4.71 -16.22
C GLY A 226 -21.98 -4.45 -16.51
N ALA A 227 -22.82 -4.31 -15.48
CA ALA A 227 -24.23 -3.97 -15.62
C ALA A 227 -24.41 -2.70 -16.46
N GLN A 228 -23.68 -1.64 -16.13
CA GLN A 228 -23.65 -0.40 -16.89
C GLN A 228 -23.21 -0.60 -18.35
N ALA A 229 -22.08 -1.28 -18.58
CA ALA A 229 -21.51 -1.48 -19.91
C ALA A 229 -22.46 -2.27 -20.83
N PHE A 230 -23.12 -3.30 -20.30
CA PHE A 230 -24.11 -4.08 -21.04
C PHE A 230 -25.39 -3.29 -21.30
N ALA A 231 -25.89 -2.51 -20.35
CA ALA A 231 -27.05 -1.63 -20.56
C ALA A 231 -26.77 -0.58 -21.64
N ARG A 232 -25.57 0.03 -21.63
CA ARG A 232 -25.12 0.93 -22.69
C ARG A 232 -25.01 0.24 -24.04
N THR A 233 -24.46 -0.97 -24.06
CA THR A 233 -24.37 -1.76 -25.31
C THR A 233 -25.78 -2.01 -25.87
N ALA A 234 -26.72 -2.42 -25.02
CA ALA A 234 -28.09 -2.67 -25.43
C ALA A 234 -28.79 -1.42 -25.99
N ARG A 235 -28.71 -0.30 -25.25
CA ARG A 235 -29.34 0.96 -25.63
C ARG A 235 -28.67 1.63 -26.82
N ARG A 236 -27.36 1.89 -26.74
CA ARG A 236 -26.61 2.67 -27.73
C ARG A 236 -26.42 1.93 -29.04
N LEU A 237 -26.32 0.59 -28.99
CA LEU A 237 -26.11 -0.22 -30.20
C LEU A 237 -27.39 -0.91 -30.69
N THR A 238 -28.55 -0.60 -30.13
CA THR A 238 -29.84 -1.22 -30.51
C THR A 238 -29.76 -2.75 -30.46
N ALA A 239 -29.17 -3.28 -29.38
CA ALA A 239 -28.91 -4.70 -29.17
C ALA A 239 -29.63 -5.18 -27.89
N PRO A 240 -30.98 -5.21 -27.89
CA PRO A 240 -31.79 -5.31 -26.67
C PRO A 240 -31.54 -6.59 -25.84
N HIS A 241 -31.07 -7.67 -26.45
CA HIS A 241 -30.71 -8.91 -25.74
C HIS A 241 -29.62 -8.71 -24.66
N PHE A 242 -28.81 -7.66 -24.74
CA PHE A 242 -27.83 -7.34 -23.71
C PHE A 242 -28.44 -6.75 -22.43
N PHE A 243 -29.70 -6.28 -22.43
CA PHE A 243 -30.38 -5.85 -21.20
C PHE A 243 -30.53 -7.00 -20.20
N GLU A 244 -30.77 -8.22 -20.67
CA GLU A 244 -30.84 -9.39 -19.78
C GLU A 244 -29.51 -9.61 -19.06
N THR A 245 -28.39 -9.54 -19.80
CA THR A 245 -27.05 -9.70 -19.20
C THR A 245 -26.75 -8.56 -18.21
N ALA A 246 -27.15 -7.33 -18.53
CA ALA A 246 -27.01 -6.17 -17.65
C ALA A 246 -27.76 -6.39 -16.32
N GLY A 247 -29.03 -6.77 -16.40
CA GLY A 247 -29.86 -7.00 -15.21
C GLY A 247 -29.38 -8.18 -14.37
N ARG A 248 -28.89 -9.26 -15.01
CA ARG A 248 -28.30 -10.39 -14.27
C ARG A 248 -27.00 -10.02 -13.55
N ALA A 249 -26.18 -9.14 -14.13
CA ALA A 249 -24.97 -8.64 -13.46
C ALA A 249 -25.33 -7.77 -12.26
N TYR A 250 -26.31 -6.86 -12.40
CA TYR A 250 -26.79 -6.02 -11.30
C TYR A 250 -27.34 -6.85 -10.13
N ARG A 251 -28.24 -7.80 -10.39
CA ARG A 251 -28.87 -8.60 -9.33
C ARG A 251 -27.90 -9.47 -8.52
N ALA A 252 -26.68 -9.69 -9.01
CA ALA A 252 -25.64 -10.37 -8.25
C ALA A 252 -24.97 -9.48 -7.18
N ILE A 253 -25.25 -8.18 -7.15
CA ILE A 253 -24.59 -7.21 -6.26
C ILE A 253 -25.23 -7.15 -4.88
N PRO A 254 -26.54 -6.85 -4.72
CA PRO A 254 -27.16 -6.73 -3.40
C PRO A 254 -26.94 -7.98 -2.54
N GLY A 255 -26.61 -7.78 -1.25
CA GLY A 255 -26.37 -8.85 -0.27
C GLY A 255 -25.00 -9.55 -0.40
N ARG A 256 -24.64 -10.05 -1.58
CA ARG A 256 -23.41 -10.85 -1.74
C ARG A 256 -22.15 -10.03 -2.04
N LEU A 257 -22.27 -8.98 -2.87
CA LEU A 257 -21.15 -8.12 -3.29
C LEU A 257 -21.24 -6.70 -2.73
N ALA A 258 -22.17 -6.49 -1.82
CA ALA A 258 -22.22 -5.35 -0.92
C ALA A 258 -22.21 -5.84 0.54
N PHE A 259 -21.74 -5.02 1.46
CA PHE A 259 -21.76 -5.27 2.90
C PHE A 259 -22.04 -3.98 3.66
N GLN A 260 -22.45 -4.06 4.92
CA GLN A 260 -22.73 -2.88 5.72
C GLN A 260 -21.46 -2.37 6.42
N VAL A 261 -21.27 -1.05 6.37
CA VAL A 261 -20.38 -0.30 7.27
C VAL A 261 -21.22 0.68 8.08
N SER A 262 -20.62 1.38 9.05
CA SER A 262 -21.35 2.30 9.93
C SER A 262 -22.05 3.45 9.19
N THR A 263 -21.67 3.75 7.96
CA THR A 263 -22.22 4.85 7.14
C THR A 263 -23.18 4.37 6.04
N GLY A 264 -23.46 3.07 5.93
CA GLY A 264 -24.35 2.49 4.92
C GLY A 264 -23.73 1.32 4.14
N PRO A 265 -24.29 0.97 2.97
CA PRO A 265 -23.77 -0.12 2.16
C PRO A 265 -22.40 0.25 1.54
N TRP A 266 -21.53 -0.74 1.46
CA TRP A 266 -20.21 -0.65 0.83
C TRP A 266 -19.97 -1.81 -0.13
N ILE A 267 -19.37 -1.54 -1.28
CA ILE A 267 -19.06 -2.55 -2.28
C ILE A 267 -17.87 -3.41 -1.87
N ARG A 268 -18.05 -4.72 -1.98
CA ARG A 268 -16.95 -5.68 -1.93
C ARG A 268 -16.16 -5.58 -3.23
N LEU A 269 -15.02 -4.90 -3.20
CA LEU A 269 -14.07 -4.98 -4.32
C LEU A 269 -13.67 -6.44 -4.57
N TYR A 270 -13.48 -7.21 -3.50
CA TYR A 270 -13.24 -8.65 -3.54
C TYR A 270 -14.31 -9.35 -2.71
N SER A 271 -15.04 -10.29 -3.30
CA SER A 271 -16.13 -11.04 -2.63
C SER A 271 -15.73 -11.74 -1.33
N PHE A 272 -14.46 -12.11 -1.18
CA PHE A 272 -13.92 -12.74 0.04
C PHE A 272 -13.44 -11.75 1.10
N SER A 273 -13.52 -10.43 0.85
CA SER A 273 -12.94 -9.40 1.71
C SER A 273 -13.97 -8.38 2.16
N GLY A 274 -13.84 -7.91 3.40
CA GLY A 274 -14.52 -6.73 3.94
C GLY A 274 -13.68 -5.44 3.85
N LEU A 275 -12.61 -5.44 3.04
CA LEU A 275 -11.77 -4.26 2.89
C LEU A 275 -12.56 -3.09 2.28
N VAL A 276 -12.56 -1.95 2.98
CA VAL A 276 -13.22 -0.73 2.57
C VAL A 276 -12.31 0.04 1.59
N VAL A 277 -12.57 -0.10 0.29
CA VAL A 277 -11.76 0.51 -0.78
C VAL A 277 -12.53 1.64 -1.47
N MET A 278 -11.94 2.85 -1.51
CA MET A 278 -12.62 4.06 -1.97
C MET A 278 -12.95 4.02 -3.46
N ASN A 279 -11.97 3.77 -4.33
CA ASN A 279 -12.22 3.80 -5.78
C ASN A 279 -13.27 2.78 -6.22
N ALA A 280 -13.33 1.63 -5.55
CA ALA A 280 -14.34 0.60 -5.84
C ALA A 280 -15.75 1.09 -5.49
N GLN A 281 -15.89 1.77 -4.35
CA GLN A 281 -17.15 2.34 -3.90
C GLN A 281 -17.65 3.43 -4.86
N LEU A 282 -16.83 4.45 -5.11
CA LEU A 282 -17.21 5.62 -5.91
C LEU A 282 -17.57 5.22 -7.35
N GLN A 283 -16.74 4.39 -7.99
CA GLN A 283 -17.01 3.92 -9.35
C GLN A 283 -18.28 3.06 -9.41
N SER A 284 -18.54 2.22 -8.40
CA SER A 284 -19.73 1.37 -8.39
C SER A 284 -21.00 2.19 -8.21
N ALA A 285 -20.99 3.19 -7.31
CA ALA A 285 -22.10 4.11 -7.11
C ALA A 285 -22.50 4.77 -8.45
N LEU A 286 -21.50 5.37 -9.10
CA LEU A 286 -21.58 5.94 -10.43
C LEU A 286 -22.15 4.97 -11.49
N SER A 287 -21.56 3.77 -11.61
CA SER A 287 -22.00 2.79 -12.60
C SER A 287 -23.42 2.27 -12.36
N LEU A 288 -23.83 2.11 -11.09
CA LEU A 288 -25.17 1.63 -10.75
C LEU A 288 -26.27 2.66 -11.03
N VAL A 289 -26.04 3.94 -10.71
CA VAL A 289 -26.97 5.01 -11.08
C VAL A 289 -27.14 5.08 -12.59
N ASP A 290 -26.05 4.96 -13.34
CA ASP A 290 -26.12 4.95 -14.80
C ASP A 290 -26.86 3.73 -15.37
N TYR A 291 -26.56 2.54 -14.84
CA TYR A 291 -27.30 1.34 -15.23
C TYR A 291 -28.80 1.56 -14.99
N GLY A 292 -29.17 2.00 -13.78
CA GLY A 292 -30.56 2.21 -13.42
C GLY A 292 -31.26 3.28 -14.27
N ARG A 293 -30.57 4.36 -14.66
CA ARG A 293 -31.13 5.36 -15.59
C ARG A 293 -31.32 4.83 -17.02
N ILE A 294 -30.47 3.91 -17.47
CA ILE A 294 -30.58 3.34 -18.84
C ILE A 294 -31.74 2.33 -18.92
N THR A 295 -31.99 1.63 -17.82
CA THR A 295 -32.96 0.52 -17.72
C THR A 295 -34.22 0.85 -16.93
N ASP A 296 -34.36 2.09 -16.46
CA ASP A 296 -35.44 2.54 -15.57
C ASP A 296 -35.56 1.69 -14.27
N ASP A 297 -34.42 1.24 -13.74
CA ASP A 297 -34.33 0.41 -12.51
C ASP A 297 -34.09 1.29 -11.27
N VAL A 298 -35.19 1.64 -10.60
CA VAL A 298 -35.19 2.53 -9.42
C VAL A 298 -34.41 1.96 -8.23
N GLU A 299 -34.36 0.63 -8.08
CA GLU A 299 -33.62 -0.02 -7.00
C GLU A 299 -32.11 0.13 -7.23
N ALA A 300 -31.66 0.05 -8.48
CA ALA A 300 -30.26 0.25 -8.82
C ALA A 300 -29.82 1.71 -8.62
N ILE A 301 -30.69 2.67 -8.97
CA ILE A 301 -30.46 4.10 -8.68
C ILE A 301 -30.34 4.28 -7.15
N GLY A 302 -31.33 3.80 -6.39
CA GLY A 302 -31.34 3.93 -4.94
C GLY A 302 -30.15 3.25 -4.25
N LEU A 303 -29.68 2.10 -4.75
CA LEU A 303 -28.45 1.49 -4.25
C LEU A 303 -27.23 2.35 -4.57
N GLY A 304 -27.12 2.86 -5.80
CA GLY A 304 -26.03 3.74 -6.21
C GLY A 304 -25.93 5.00 -5.33
N ASP A 305 -27.06 5.65 -5.06
CA ASP A 305 -27.15 6.83 -4.20
C ASP A 305 -26.72 6.50 -2.76
N ARG A 306 -27.20 5.39 -2.19
CA ARG A 306 -26.78 4.95 -0.84
C ARG A 306 -25.29 4.62 -0.75
N LEU A 307 -24.68 4.11 -1.82
CA LEU A 307 -23.24 3.86 -1.88
C LEU A 307 -22.45 5.19 -1.89
N GLU A 308 -22.92 6.19 -2.64
CA GLU A 308 -22.32 7.53 -2.65
C GLU A 308 -22.42 8.20 -1.28
N ASP A 309 -23.59 8.18 -0.66
CA ASP A 309 -23.83 8.72 0.68
C ASP A 309 -22.93 8.09 1.73
N ALA A 310 -22.78 6.75 1.69
CA ALA A 310 -21.88 6.04 2.57
C ALA A 310 -20.41 6.48 2.38
N ALA A 311 -20.00 6.75 1.14
CA ALA A 311 -18.66 7.23 0.80
C ALA A 311 -18.42 8.66 1.28
N ARG A 312 -19.38 9.56 1.08
CA ARG A 312 -19.36 10.94 1.57
C ARG A 312 -19.20 10.99 3.09
N ASN A 313 -19.99 10.21 3.82
CA ASN A 313 -19.93 10.16 5.27
C ASN A 313 -18.63 9.53 5.81
N LEU A 314 -17.99 8.64 5.04
CA LEU A 314 -16.71 8.01 5.43
C LEU A 314 -15.48 8.79 4.91
N MET A 315 -15.68 9.84 4.11
CA MET A 315 -14.62 10.62 3.46
C MET A 315 -13.50 11.08 4.40
N PRO A 316 -13.75 11.51 5.66
CA PRO A 316 -12.67 11.89 6.58
C PRO A 316 -11.64 10.78 6.86
N ARG A 317 -11.98 9.50 6.65
CA ARG A 317 -11.03 8.38 6.75
C ARG A 317 -10.14 8.23 5.52
N PHE A 318 -10.56 8.81 4.39
CA PHE A 318 -9.86 8.76 3.12
C PHE A 318 -9.10 10.03 2.79
N ASP A 319 -9.52 11.18 3.30
CA ASP A 319 -8.81 12.44 3.16
C ASP A 319 -7.78 12.60 4.30
N THR A 320 -6.48 12.59 3.97
CA THR A 320 -5.41 12.77 4.97
C THR A 320 -5.10 14.24 5.28
N GLY A 321 -5.73 15.16 4.55
CA GLY A 321 -5.41 16.59 4.51
C GLY A 321 -4.30 16.96 3.52
N HIS A 322 -3.59 15.97 2.96
CA HIS A 322 -2.46 16.18 2.04
C HIS A 322 -2.37 15.15 0.89
N TRP A 323 -3.24 14.13 0.93
CA TRP A 323 -3.26 12.98 0.02
C TRP A 323 -4.55 12.17 0.27
N THR A 324 -4.90 11.27 -0.64
CA THR A 324 -6.01 10.31 -0.39
C THR A 324 -5.50 8.96 0.09
N ASN A 325 -6.27 8.28 0.93
CA ASN A 325 -6.09 6.86 1.21
C ASN A 325 -6.83 5.99 0.19
N TYR A 326 -6.26 4.82 -0.13
CA TYR A 326 -6.90 3.76 -0.92
C TYR A 326 -7.95 3.01 -0.09
N SER A 327 -7.57 2.69 1.15
CA SER A 327 -8.41 2.16 2.23
C SER A 327 -8.07 2.90 3.52
N PRO A 328 -8.95 2.99 4.53
CA PRO A 328 -8.65 3.72 5.76
C PRO A 328 -7.29 3.35 6.36
N GLY A 329 -6.41 4.34 6.54
CA GLY A 329 -5.04 4.15 7.07
C GLY A 329 -3.98 3.71 6.06
N SER A 330 -4.34 3.49 4.79
CA SER A 330 -3.40 3.14 3.72
C SER A 330 -3.41 4.18 2.60
N GLU A 331 -2.37 5.01 2.55
CA GLU A 331 -2.19 6.02 1.49
C GLU A 331 -2.28 5.39 0.09
N ALA A 332 -2.98 6.08 -0.82
CA ALA A 332 -3.14 5.62 -2.19
C ALA A 332 -1.83 5.75 -2.98
N PRO A 333 -1.45 4.75 -3.79
CA PRO A 333 -0.48 4.97 -4.86
C PRO A 333 -0.92 6.11 -5.80
N LEU A 334 0.03 6.78 -6.47
CA LEU A 334 -0.25 7.95 -7.33
C LEU A 334 -1.45 7.76 -8.25
N LYS A 335 -1.44 6.71 -9.06
CA LYS A 335 -2.53 6.44 -10.02
C LYS A 335 -3.92 6.33 -9.37
N TYR A 336 -4.01 5.83 -8.13
CA TYR A 336 -5.29 5.71 -7.43
C TYR A 336 -5.68 7.02 -6.80
N HIS A 337 -4.71 7.82 -6.34
CA HIS A 337 -4.97 9.20 -5.95
C HIS A 337 -5.54 10.01 -7.13
N LEU A 338 -4.89 9.97 -8.29
CA LEU A 338 -5.38 10.63 -9.51
C LEU A 338 -6.76 10.10 -9.91
N TYR A 339 -6.99 8.78 -9.83
CA TYR A 339 -8.31 8.23 -10.10
C TYR A 339 -9.37 8.69 -9.09
N HIS A 340 -9.01 8.92 -7.82
CA HIS A 340 -9.92 9.53 -6.86
C HIS A 340 -10.25 10.99 -7.21
N VAL A 341 -9.29 11.75 -7.76
CA VAL A 341 -9.52 13.10 -8.29
C VAL A 341 -10.58 13.03 -9.40
N GLU A 342 -10.38 12.18 -10.39
CA GLU A 342 -11.30 12.02 -11.53
C GLU A 342 -12.70 11.54 -11.10
N LEU A 343 -12.77 10.60 -10.15
CA LEU A 343 -14.05 10.13 -9.60
C LEU A 343 -14.80 11.22 -8.84
N ALA A 344 -14.08 12.05 -8.08
CA ALA A 344 -14.68 13.20 -7.39
C ALA A 344 -15.19 14.25 -8.39
N GLU A 345 -14.48 14.49 -9.49
CA GLU A 345 -14.94 15.35 -10.58
C GLU A 345 -16.21 14.78 -11.23
N ALA A 346 -16.23 13.48 -11.55
CA ALA A 346 -17.39 12.82 -12.13
C ALA A 346 -18.63 12.90 -11.22
N LEU A 347 -18.45 12.75 -9.90
CA LEU A 347 -19.52 12.89 -8.91
C LEU A 347 -20.00 14.35 -8.77
N ALA A 348 -19.08 15.32 -8.83
CA ALA A 348 -19.42 16.74 -8.80
C ALA A 348 -20.37 17.17 -9.92
N GLY A 349 -20.31 16.50 -11.08
CA GLY A 349 -21.25 16.71 -12.19
C GLY A 349 -22.61 16.04 -12.02
N ARG A 350 -22.85 15.27 -10.95
CA ARG A 350 -24.00 14.35 -10.84
C ARG A 350 -24.78 14.42 -9.53
N THR A 351 -24.09 14.48 -8.40
CA THR A 351 -24.70 14.42 -7.06
C THR A 351 -24.01 15.41 -6.13
N ASN A 352 -24.76 15.90 -5.13
CA ASN A 352 -24.29 16.79 -4.04
C ASN A 352 -23.09 17.67 -4.45
N ALA A 353 -23.32 18.50 -5.47
CA ALA A 353 -22.26 18.98 -6.34
C ALA A 353 -21.20 19.81 -5.60
N ASP A 354 -21.58 20.53 -4.53
CA ASP A 354 -20.65 21.32 -3.73
C ASP A 354 -19.67 20.48 -2.91
N PHE A 355 -20.15 19.38 -2.31
CA PHE A 355 -19.28 18.47 -1.56
C PHE A 355 -18.21 17.87 -2.48
N TRP A 356 -18.64 17.33 -3.63
CA TRP A 356 -17.74 16.68 -4.57
C TRP A 356 -16.85 17.66 -5.32
N ARG A 357 -17.32 18.87 -5.67
CA ARG A 357 -16.45 19.96 -6.17
C ARG A 357 -15.35 20.30 -5.17
N SER A 358 -15.71 20.40 -3.89
CA SER A 358 -14.75 20.69 -2.82
C SER A 358 -13.75 19.54 -2.62
N ALA A 359 -14.22 18.29 -2.66
CA ALA A 359 -13.35 17.11 -2.57
C ALA A 359 -12.40 17.02 -3.77
N HIS A 360 -12.90 17.21 -4.98
CA HIS A 360 -12.11 17.27 -6.21
C HIS A 360 -11.02 18.35 -6.10
N ALA A 361 -11.38 19.58 -5.76
CA ALA A 361 -10.41 20.67 -5.63
C ALA A 361 -9.33 20.40 -4.57
N ARG A 362 -9.67 19.75 -3.44
CA ARG A 362 -8.66 19.33 -2.45
C ARG A 362 -7.75 18.24 -2.99
N PHE A 363 -8.31 17.20 -3.59
CA PHE A 363 -7.52 16.06 -4.08
C PHE A 363 -6.63 16.46 -5.25
N ASP A 364 -7.12 17.26 -6.18
CA ASP A 364 -6.32 17.81 -7.27
C ASP A 364 -5.16 18.64 -6.73
N ARG A 365 -5.42 19.54 -5.77
CA ARG A 365 -4.37 20.33 -5.12
C ARG A 365 -3.30 19.44 -4.46
N TYR A 366 -3.69 18.33 -3.83
CA TYR A 366 -2.73 17.39 -3.22
C TYR A 366 -1.76 16.76 -4.23
N SER A 367 -2.17 16.64 -5.50
CA SER A 367 -1.31 16.15 -6.59
C SER A 367 -0.20 17.12 -6.97
N HIS A 368 -0.30 18.38 -6.56
CA HIS A 368 0.61 19.46 -6.97
C HIS A 368 1.38 20.09 -5.79
N GLU A 369 0.86 19.97 -4.57
CA GLU A 369 1.53 20.50 -3.38
C GLU A 369 2.74 19.65 -2.95
N PRO A 370 3.87 20.26 -2.59
CA PRO A 370 5.00 19.52 -2.05
C PRO A 370 4.70 18.91 -0.66
N PRO A 371 5.46 17.88 -0.24
CA PRO A 371 5.42 17.39 1.12
C PRO A 371 5.73 18.48 2.15
N VAL A 372 4.99 18.44 3.27
CA VAL A 372 5.16 19.34 4.42
C VAL A 372 5.77 18.55 5.57
N PHE A 373 6.57 19.24 6.40
CA PHE A 373 7.32 18.62 7.48
C PHE A 373 6.96 19.22 8.84
N LYS A 374 7.03 18.41 9.90
CA LYS A 374 7.07 18.90 11.28
C LYS A 374 8.28 18.33 11.99
N SER A 375 8.95 19.16 12.79
CA SER A 375 10.03 18.68 13.65
C SER A 375 9.49 17.92 14.85
N GLY A 376 10.22 16.90 15.28
CA GLY A 376 10.00 16.28 16.58
C GLY A 376 10.27 17.23 17.76
N PRO A 377 10.21 16.71 19.00
CA PRO A 377 10.46 17.50 20.19
C PRO A 377 11.89 18.07 20.22
N GLU A 378 12.08 19.08 21.07
CA GLU A 378 13.39 19.63 21.39
C GLU A 378 14.32 18.57 22.00
N ARG A 379 15.63 18.78 21.83
CA ARG A 379 16.66 17.79 22.15
C ARG A 379 17.66 18.37 23.11
N ALA A 380 18.15 17.52 24.01
CA ALA A 380 19.27 17.86 24.85
C ALA A 380 20.52 18.17 24.01
N THR A 381 21.38 19.01 24.57
CA THR A 381 22.74 19.24 24.06
C THR A 381 23.52 17.93 24.01
N LEU A 382 24.22 17.72 22.91
CA LEU A 382 25.08 16.56 22.70
C LEU A 382 26.49 16.84 23.21
N TYR A 383 27.08 15.83 23.85
CA TYR A 383 28.45 15.80 24.37
C TYR A 383 29.16 14.58 23.78
N PRO A 384 29.60 14.64 22.50
CA PRO A 384 30.13 13.47 21.81
C PRO A 384 31.56 13.08 22.21
N TRP A 385 32.20 13.88 23.07
CA TRP A 385 33.60 13.70 23.46
C TRP A 385 33.73 13.73 24.99
N PRO A 386 34.18 12.62 25.62
CA PRO A 386 34.44 11.30 25.00
C PRO A 386 33.15 10.61 24.54
N SER A 387 33.26 9.64 23.61
CA SER A 387 32.13 8.79 23.24
C SER A 387 31.93 7.73 24.32
N ASP A 388 31.11 8.03 25.32
CA ASP A 388 30.85 7.18 26.49
C ASP A 388 29.43 6.57 26.52
N GLY A 389 28.66 6.75 25.44
CA GLY A 389 27.29 6.28 25.29
C GLY A 389 26.23 7.24 25.84
N TYR A 390 26.62 8.40 26.38
CA TYR A 390 25.69 9.37 26.95
C TYR A 390 25.70 10.68 26.19
N ARG A 391 24.56 11.01 25.57
CA ARG A 391 24.40 12.22 24.75
C ARG A 391 25.46 12.36 23.65
N ASP A 392 26.04 11.25 23.21
CA ASP A 392 26.97 11.17 22.08
C ASP A 392 26.25 11.04 20.73
N SER A 393 24.93 10.85 20.76
CA SER A 393 24.06 10.67 19.60
C SER A 393 22.64 11.19 19.89
N SER A 394 21.88 11.44 18.82
CA SER A 394 20.53 11.99 18.88
C SER A 394 19.60 11.28 17.91
N ARG A 395 18.44 10.85 18.39
CA ARG A 395 17.40 10.22 17.53
C ARG A 395 16.59 11.26 16.77
N ILE A 396 17.07 11.83 15.67
CA ILE A 396 16.37 12.81 14.84
C ILE A 396 15.00 12.26 14.41
N SER A 397 13.93 13.03 14.64
CA SER A 397 12.55 12.69 14.27
C SER A 397 11.88 13.82 13.53
N LEU A 398 11.12 13.46 12.50
CA LEU A 398 10.37 14.38 11.64
C LEU A 398 9.06 13.73 11.22
N TRP A 399 8.00 14.51 11.10
CA TRP A 399 6.75 14.07 10.49
C TRP A 399 6.72 14.52 9.03
N VAL A 400 6.29 13.65 8.13
CA VAL A 400 6.05 13.96 6.71
C VAL A 400 4.58 13.84 6.37
N SER A 401 4.07 14.74 5.52
CA SER A 401 2.63 14.88 5.28
C SER A 401 1.99 13.86 4.35
N LYS A 402 2.78 13.29 3.44
CA LYS A 402 2.34 12.34 2.42
C LYS A 402 3.48 11.38 2.07
N ILE A 403 3.15 10.25 1.45
CA ILE A 403 4.13 9.28 0.97
C ILE A 403 5.21 9.95 0.10
N SER A 404 6.48 9.79 0.48
CA SER A 404 7.62 10.50 -0.14
C SER A 404 8.93 9.76 0.03
N THR A 405 9.86 9.95 -0.92
CA THR A 405 11.27 9.61 -0.71
C THR A 405 11.92 10.72 0.11
N VAL A 406 12.37 10.41 1.33
CA VAL A 406 12.87 11.40 2.29
C VAL A 406 14.40 11.30 2.46
N SER A 407 15.06 12.45 2.49
CA SER A 407 16.49 12.61 2.79
C SER A 407 16.69 13.73 3.81
N VAL A 408 17.58 13.52 4.77
CA VAL A 408 17.93 14.52 5.79
C VAL A 408 19.43 14.77 5.77
N THR A 409 19.83 16.03 5.61
CA THR A 409 21.21 16.46 5.62
C THR A 409 21.53 17.17 6.93
N VAL A 410 22.56 16.72 7.65
CA VAL A 410 22.98 17.31 8.93
C VAL A 410 24.50 17.22 9.05
N GLY A 411 25.16 18.34 9.38
CA GLY A 411 26.62 18.40 9.52
C GLY A 411 27.40 17.90 8.29
N GLY A 412 26.92 18.23 7.09
CA GLY A 412 27.52 17.83 5.81
C GLY A 412 27.21 16.40 5.36
N GLU A 413 26.51 15.60 6.17
CA GLU A 413 26.17 14.20 5.85
C GLU A 413 24.69 14.09 5.48
N THR A 414 24.38 13.31 4.44
CA THR A 414 23.01 13.07 3.99
C THR A 414 22.58 11.65 4.28
N ARG A 415 21.49 11.50 5.05
CA ARG A 415 20.83 10.24 5.35
C ARG A 415 19.57 10.09 4.50
N ARG A 416 19.51 9.07 3.65
CA ARG A 416 18.30 8.68 2.91
C ARG A 416 17.46 7.73 3.76
N LEU A 417 16.20 8.08 4.02
CA LEU A 417 15.24 7.24 4.75
C LEU A 417 14.45 6.30 3.82
N GLY A 418 14.57 6.49 2.51
CA GLY A 418 13.83 5.73 1.51
C GLY A 418 12.40 6.25 1.36
N LEU A 419 11.51 5.38 0.86
CA LEU A 419 10.09 5.69 0.71
C LEU A 419 9.39 5.63 2.07
N SER A 420 9.09 6.78 2.63
CA SER A 420 8.37 6.96 3.89
C SER A 420 6.89 7.24 3.61
N ARG A 421 6.00 6.66 4.42
CA ARG A 421 4.58 7.04 4.45
C ARG A 421 4.38 8.31 5.29
N ARG A 422 3.21 8.93 5.16
CA ARG A 422 2.73 9.96 6.08
C ARG A 422 2.92 9.50 7.52
N GLY A 423 3.42 10.41 8.35
CA GLY A 423 3.65 10.13 9.77
C GLY A 423 5.07 10.43 10.22
N TRP A 424 5.35 10.03 11.45
CA TRP A 424 6.63 10.20 12.10
C TRP A 424 7.67 9.23 11.56
N GLN A 425 8.80 9.78 11.12
CA GLN A 425 10.02 9.08 10.76
C GLN A 425 11.09 9.42 11.79
N ALA A 426 12.00 8.49 12.06
CA ALA A 426 13.13 8.75 12.93
C ALA A 426 14.37 7.94 12.55
N PHE A 427 15.54 8.51 12.81
CA PHE A 427 16.82 7.84 12.69
C PHE A 427 17.79 8.38 13.74
N THR A 428 18.78 7.59 14.12
CA THR A 428 19.85 8.03 15.01
C THR A 428 20.95 8.69 14.20
N TRP A 429 21.41 9.85 14.67
CA TRP A 429 22.56 10.56 14.14
C TRP A 429 23.58 10.79 15.24
N SER A 430 24.85 10.51 14.94
CA SER A 430 25.97 10.80 15.82
C SER A 430 26.89 11.83 15.15
N PRO A 431 27.23 12.94 15.82
CA PRO A 431 28.07 13.96 15.23
C PRO A 431 29.50 13.50 14.97
N GLY A 432 30.02 12.48 15.65
CA GLY A 432 31.41 12.07 15.52
C GLY A 432 32.36 13.23 15.84
N ARG A 433 33.40 13.44 15.03
CA ARG A 433 34.49 14.44 15.25
C ARG A 433 34.11 15.87 14.85
N ARG A 434 32.82 16.16 14.71
CA ARG A 434 32.34 17.50 14.36
C ARG A 434 32.56 18.49 15.51
N GLN A 435 32.80 19.75 15.16
CA GLN A 435 33.05 20.83 16.10
C GLN A 435 31.83 21.14 16.99
N ALA A 436 32.07 21.73 18.16
CA ALA A 436 31.00 22.29 18.96
C ALA A 436 30.29 23.41 18.17
N GLY A 437 28.97 23.50 18.31
CA GLY A 437 28.16 24.46 17.56
C GLY A 437 26.71 24.04 17.39
N ILE A 438 25.99 24.81 16.57
CA ILE A 438 24.58 24.57 16.24
C ILE A 438 24.50 23.99 14.83
N TYR A 439 23.90 22.81 14.71
CA TYR A 439 23.68 22.11 13.46
C TYR A 439 22.20 22.15 13.12
N ARG A 440 21.85 22.64 11.93
CA ARG A 440 20.46 22.71 11.45
C ARG A 440 20.21 21.60 10.44
N PRO A 441 19.53 20.50 10.81
CA PRO A 441 19.21 19.47 9.84
C PRO A 441 18.25 20.01 8.78
N VAL A 442 18.54 19.75 7.51
CA VAL A 442 17.67 20.10 6.39
C VAL A 442 17.01 18.84 5.89
N VAL A 443 15.69 18.82 5.82
CA VAL A 443 14.93 17.75 5.19
C VAL A 443 14.60 18.11 3.75
N THR A 444 14.71 17.14 2.86
CA THR A 444 14.19 17.19 1.49
C THR A 444 13.34 15.95 1.27
N ALA A 445 12.23 16.10 0.55
CA ALA A 445 11.41 14.97 0.16
C ALA A 445 10.81 15.17 -1.23
N VAL A 446 10.63 14.07 -1.94
CA VAL A 446 9.93 14.03 -3.24
C VAL A 446 8.77 13.04 -3.10
N ASP A 447 7.55 13.51 -3.32
CA ASP A 447 6.36 12.66 -3.27
C ASP A 447 6.22 11.74 -4.49
N LEU A 448 5.13 10.96 -4.54
CA LEU A 448 4.88 10.08 -5.68
C LEU A 448 4.53 10.83 -6.97
N ALA A 449 4.03 12.07 -6.90
CA ALA A 449 3.74 12.92 -8.06
C ALA A 449 4.98 13.69 -8.55
N GLY A 450 6.09 13.63 -7.82
CA GLY A 450 7.34 14.32 -8.15
C GLY A 450 7.48 15.70 -7.52
N ASN A 451 6.54 16.13 -6.68
CA ASN A 451 6.62 17.42 -5.99
C ASN A 451 7.74 17.37 -4.94
N ARG A 452 8.59 18.40 -4.94
CA ARG A 452 9.73 18.48 -4.04
C ARG A 452 9.48 19.47 -2.91
N GLY A 453 9.53 18.97 -1.68
CA GLY A 453 9.54 19.78 -0.46
C GLY A 453 10.94 19.90 0.13
N ARG A 454 11.26 21.06 0.72
CA ARG A 454 12.45 21.29 1.53
C ARG A 454 12.05 22.03 2.80
N GLY A 455 12.65 21.67 3.92
CA GLY A 455 12.42 22.35 5.20
C GLY A 455 13.61 22.21 6.14
N GLU A 456 13.66 23.06 7.16
CA GLU A 456 14.61 22.93 8.26
C GLU A 456 13.95 22.23 9.44
N LEU A 457 14.70 21.33 10.07
CA LEU A 457 14.30 20.73 11.34
C LEU A 457 14.87 21.54 12.51
N ARG A 458 14.33 21.31 13.71
CA ARG A 458 14.88 21.88 14.95
C ARG A 458 16.40 21.66 15.04
N PRO A 459 17.16 22.69 15.45
CA PRO A 459 18.61 22.60 15.54
C PRO A 459 19.07 21.58 16.59
N LEU A 460 20.28 21.06 16.38
CA LEU A 460 21.02 20.23 17.33
C LEU A 460 22.19 21.04 17.87
N ARG A 461 22.35 21.06 19.19
CA ARG A 461 23.50 21.70 19.83
C ARG A 461 24.54 20.66 20.19
N ILE A 462 25.78 20.88 19.77
CA ILE A 462 26.96 20.14 20.20
C ILE A 462 27.76 21.04 21.13
N ALA A 463 28.14 20.53 22.30
CA ALA A 463 29.03 21.20 23.23
C ALA A 463 30.23 20.32 23.57
N ILE A 464 31.31 20.96 24.01
CA ILE A 464 32.42 20.31 24.69
C ILE A 464 32.20 20.55 26.16
N ASP A 465 32.28 19.49 26.94
CA ASP A 465 32.23 19.58 28.39
C ASP A 465 33.57 20.05 28.95
N ARG A 466 33.54 21.19 29.63
CA ARG A 466 34.69 21.84 30.25
C ARG A 466 34.48 22.08 31.74
N ASP A 467 33.29 21.74 32.24
CA ASP A 467 32.88 22.06 33.59
C ASP A 467 33.18 20.86 34.47
N PRO A 468 33.89 21.00 35.59
CA PRO A 468 34.07 19.90 36.51
C PRO A 468 32.72 19.52 37.16
N PRO A 469 32.52 18.23 37.50
CA PRO A 469 31.26 17.78 38.09
C PRO A 469 31.02 18.48 39.42
N LYS A 470 29.80 18.96 39.67
CA LYS A 470 29.44 19.51 40.99
C LYS A 470 29.17 18.36 41.95
N VAL A 471 29.86 18.31 43.08
CA VAL A 471 29.82 17.16 43.99
C VAL A 471 29.66 17.60 45.43
N SER A 472 28.73 16.95 46.13
CA SER A 472 28.63 16.97 47.59
C SER A 472 29.04 15.62 48.14
N VAL A 473 29.84 15.62 49.20
CA VAL A 473 30.31 14.40 49.87
C VAL A 473 30.06 14.47 51.36
N ASN A 474 29.84 13.31 51.97
CA ASN A 474 29.83 13.16 53.41
C ASN A 474 30.62 11.90 53.78
N VAL A 475 31.44 11.99 54.82
CA VAL A 475 32.25 10.89 55.34
C VAL A 475 31.87 10.62 56.78
N THR A 476 31.49 9.37 57.07
CA THR A 476 31.17 8.93 58.43
C THR A 476 31.98 7.67 58.72
N GLY A 477 32.91 7.76 59.67
CA GLY A 477 33.94 6.73 59.87
C GLY A 477 34.73 6.50 58.58
N ARG A 478 34.69 5.28 58.04
CA ARG A 478 35.31 4.92 56.75
C ARG A 478 34.35 4.91 55.57
N ARG A 479 33.10 5.36 55.74
CA ARG A 479 32.09 5.32 54.68
C ARG A 479 32.02 6.68 54.01
N LEU A 480 32.31 6.71 52.71
CA LEU A 480 32.06 7.85 51.83
C LEU A 480 30.65 7.71 51.24
N THR A 481 29.91 8.81 51.23
CA THR A 481 28.69 9.00 50.44
C THR A 481 28.87 10.21 49.55
N TRP A 482 28.36 10.16 48.33
CA TRP A 482 28.46 11.28 47.39
C TRP A 482 27.19 11.46 46.57
N ARG A 483 26.97 12.70 46.13
CA ARG A 483 26.02 13.07 45.10
C ARG A 483 26.70 14.06 44.16
N ALA A 484 26.76 13.71 42.89
CA ALA A 484 27.30 14.51 41.81
C ALA A 484 26.18 14.91 40.85
N THR A 485 26.31 16.09 40.24
CA THR A 485 25.45 16.54 39.14
C THR A 485 26.31 17.02 37.99
N ASP A 486 26.05 16.49 36.81
CA ASP A 486 26.75 16.81 35.58
C ASP A 486 25.81 16.59 34.38
N ASN A 487 25.81 17.52 33.43
CA ASN A 487 24.95 17.46 32.24
C ASN A 487 25.55 16.61 31.12
N ALA A 488 26.85 16.32 31.18
CA ALA A 488 27.64 15.73 30.10
C ALA A 488 28.12 14.30 30.40
N THR A 489 28.04 13.82 31.64
CA THR A 489 28.40 12.44 32.01
C THR A 489 27.29 11.73 32.79
N PRO A 490 27.12 10.40 32.66
CA PRO A 490 26.24 9.63 33.53
C PRO A 490 27.00 8.95 34.68
N TRP A 491 28.31 9.16 34.81
CA TRP A 491 29.15 8.56 35.83
C TRP A 491 30.30 9.48 36.25
N VAL A 492 30.90 9.20 37.41
CA VAL A 492 32.14 9.84 37.86
C VAL A 492 33.21 8.79 38.16
N ARG A 493 34.48 9.15 37.98
CA ARG A 493 35.63 8.38 38.45
C ARG A 493 36.11 8.98 39.76
N LEU A 494 36.14 8.16 40.80
CA LEU A 494 36.58 8.55 42.13
C LEU A 494 38.03 8.12 42.34
N THR A 495 38.85 9.03 42.86
CA THR A 495 40.23 8.76 43.28
C THR A 495 40.45 9.40 44.65
N LEU A 496 40.90 8.60 45.62
CA LEU A 496 41.24 9.07 46.95
C LEU A 496 42.75 9.29 47.03
N ARG A 497 43.16 10.51 47.36
CA ARG A 497 44.54 10.85 47.69
C ARG A 497 44.65 10.98 49.21
N LEU A 498 45.60 10.27 49.80
CA LEU A 498 45.88 10.25 51.23
C LEU A 498 47.29 10.77 51.45
N GLU A 499 47.46 11.70 52.38
CA GLU A 499 48.75 12.31 52.70
C GLU A 499 49.03 12.22 54.20
N ARG A 500 50.29 11.94 54.54
CA ARG A 500 50.80 11.86 55.91
C ARG A 500 52.28 12.24 55.93
N GLY A 501 52.60 13.47 56.35
CA GLY A 501 53.97 13.99 56.28
C GLY A 501 54.50 13.97 54.84
N ALA A 502 55.65 13.34 54.60
CA ALA A 502 56.22 13.16 53.27
C ALA A 502 55.60 11.97 52.48
N GLU A 503 54.76 11.14 53.12
CA GLU A 503 54.14 9.99 52.47
C GLU A 503 52.82 10.37 51.77
N ALA A 504 52.67 9.96 50.50
CA ALA A 504 51.43 10.10 49.74
C ALA A 504 50.99 8.76 49.15
N ARG A 505 49.69 8.46 49.24
CA ARG A 505 49.07 7.27 48.64
C ARG A 505 47.87 7.66 47.79
N ILE A 506 47.71 7.00 46.64
CA ILE A 506 46.58 7.21 45.73
C ILE A 506 45.83 5.89 45.60
N ALA A 507 44.54 5.90 45.94
CA ALA A 507 43.63 4.77 45.74
C ALA A 507 42.62 5.10 44.64
N ALA A 508 42.63 4.34 43.55
CA ALA A 508 41.61 4.41 42.52
C ALA A 508 40.32 3.73 43.02
N LEU A 509 39.27 4.52 43.24
CA LEU A 509 37.98 4.02 43.70
C LEU A 509 37.04 3.63 42.54
N GLY A 510 37.51 3.81 41.30
CA GLY A 510 36.87 3.32 40.07
C GLY A 510 35.77 4.23 39.51
N ARG A 511 35.14 3.77 38.41
CA ARG A 511 33.95 4.40 37.83
C ARG A 511 32.73 4.07 38.70
N ARG A 512 31.95 5.09 39.02
CA ARG A 512 30.79 5.03 39.91
C ARG A 512 29.61 5.83 39.33
N PRO A 513 28.36 5.47 39.65
CA PRO A 513 27.21 6.32 39.34
C PRO A 513 27.35 7.71 39.98
N LEU A 514 26.57 8.68 39.51
CA LEU A 514 26.59 10.05 40.02
C LEU A 514 26.27 10.15 41.51
N SER A 515 25.60 9.16 42.09
CA SER A 515 25.38 9.06 43.54
C SER A 515 25.69 7.66 44.04
N GLY A 516 26.18 7.56 45.27
CA GLY A 516 26.40 6.26 45.90
C GLY A 516 27.11 6.33 47.25
N SER A 517 27.49 5.15 47.73
CA SER A 517 28.29 4.98 48.94
C SER A 517 29.37 3.92 48.72
N LEU A 518 30.53 4.11 49.32
CA LEU A 518 31.62 3.13 49.34
C LEU A 518 32.41 3.20 50.64
N ARG A 519 33.08 2.11 51.01
CA ARG A 519 34.04 2.09 52.11
C ARG A 519 35.41 2.52 51.61
N LEU A 520 36.04 3.47 52.28
CA LEU A 520 37.35 4.02 51.91
C LEU A 520 38.48 3.06 52.33
N PRO A 521 39.39 2.72 51.39
CA PRO A 521 40.56 1.88 51.67
C PRO A 521 41.68 2.71 52.33
N ILE A 522 41.41 3.22 53.53
CA ILE A 522 42.37 3.97 54.36
C ILE A 522 43.33 2.97 55.04
N PRO A 523 44.67 3.11 54.87
CA PRO A 523 45.66 2.33 55.61
C PRO A 523 45.67 2.65 57.11
N ALA A 524 46.40 1.86 57.90
CA ALA A 524 46.61 2.18 59.32
C ALA A 524 47.27 3.56 59.49
N GLY A 525 46.92 4.24 60.59
CA GLY A 525 47.36 5.61 60.90
C GLY A 525 46.36 6.69 60.49
N ARG A 526 46.64 7.93 60.88
CA ARG A 526 45.83 9.11 60.54
C ARG A 526 46.32 9.72 59.23
N TRP A 527 45.41 9.93 58.27
CA TRP A 527 45.70 10.43 56.94
C TRP A 527 44.82 11.62 56.61
N GLU A 528 45.37 12.65 55.98
CA GLU A 528 44.58 13.73 55.38
C GLU A 528 44.06 13.26 54.01
N GLY A 529 42.74 13.28 53.84
CA GLY A 529 42.08 12.77 52.64
C GLY A 529 41.66 13.88 51.69
N THR A 530 41.98 13.73 50.40
CA THR A 530 41.37 14.50 49.31
C THR A 530 40.68 13.56 48.34
N LEU A 531 39.39 13.76 48.12
CA LEU A 531 38.67 13.08 47.05
C LEU A 531 38.81 13.88 45.76
N VAL A 532 39.29 13.22 44.71
CA VAL A 532 39.26 13.73 43.34
C VAL A 532 38.14 13.04 42.60
N VAL A 533 37.17 13.81 42.12
CA VAL A 533 36.04 13.34 41.35
C VAL A 533 36.20 13.85 39.92
N ALA A 534 36.30 12.93 38.96
CA ALA A 534 36.41 13.27 37.55
C ALA A 534 35.18 12.81 36.77
N ASP A 535 34.71 13.62 35.82
CA ASP A 535 33.71 13.21 34.84
C ASP A 535 34.32 12.32 33.73
N SER A 536 33.54 12.02 32.69
CA SER A 536 34.02 11.28 31.53
C SER A 536 35.03 12.09 30.69
N SER A 537 34.84 13.40 30.59
CA SER A 537 35.72 14.39 29.94
C SER A 537 37.05 14.63 30.64
N ARG A 538 37.23 14.07 31.84
CA ARG A 538 38.37 14.24 32.75
C ARG A 538 38.44 15.61 33.44
N ASN A 539 37.38 16.43 33.41
CA ASN A 539 37.30 17.61 34.28
C ASN A 539 37.17 17.13 35.73
N ARG A 540 37.77 17.87 36.68
CA ARG A 540 37.97 17.36 38.05
C ARG A 540 37.51 18.35 39.10
N THR A 541 36.79 17.85 40.09
CA THR A 541 36.53 18.52 41.36
C THR A 541 37.38 17.86 42.44
N ARG A 542 38.07 18.68 43.25
CA ARG A 542 38.82 18.21 44.43
C ARG A 542 38.08 18.63 45.68
N ILE A 543 37.93 17.71 46.61
CA ILE A 543 37.20 17.94 47.86
C ILE A 543 38.07 17.46 49.01
N ALA A 544 38.41 18.36 49.91
CA ALA A 544 39.05 17.99 51.16
C ALA A 544 38.05 17.18 52.00
N LEU A 545 38.43 15.95 52.36
CA LEU A 545 37.69 15.11 53.30
C LEU A 545 38.13 15.35 54.75
N GLY A 546 39.22 16.10 54.93
CA GLY A 546 39.88 16.32 56.21
C GLY A 546 40.55 15.06 56.73
N SER A 547 40.74 15.04 58.05
CA SER A 547 41.44 13.98 58.74
C SER A 547 40.59 12.71 58.83
N LEU A 548 41.06 11.64 58.20
CA LEU A 548 40.34 10.36 58.15
C LEU A 548 40.80 9.44 59.29
N PRO A 549 39.87 8.78 60.01
CA PRO A 549 40.20 7.93 61.15
C PRO A 549 40.98 6.68 60.71
N ALA A 550 41.87 6.23 61.59
CA ALA A 550 42.69 5.04 61.38
C ALA A 550 41.81 3.79 61.20
N GLY A 551 42.31 2.89 60.35
CA GLY A 551 41.59 1.77 59.80
C GLY A 551 41.34 0.61 60.74
#